data_AF-A0A379YUG7-F1
#
_entry.id   AF-A0A379YUG7-F1
#
_cell.length_a   1.000
_cell.length_b   1.000
_cell.length_c   1.000
_cell.angle_alpha   90.00
_cell.angle_beta   90.00
_cell.angle_gamma   90.00
#
_symmetry.space_group_name_H-M   'P 1'
#
loop_
_entity.id
_entity.type
_entity.pdbx_description
1 polymer ?
#
loop_
_entity_poly.entity_id
_entity_poly.type
_entity_poly.pdbx_seq_one_letter_code
_entity_poly.pdbx_strand_id
1 'polypeptide(L)'
;MRLPLAVLMVSSLVSATTAQAIPNMWTSGFGQGVTEYLITNSENVVFNLNCTMNPDEQNTLQHNVLIDLSDGTRVDSRDDKTAITVVTDDQQFPLPSSLGWRNGDNAWIQFIDALGHAATFDVYVNDKKVGSFTPGIKNTKKELDDLSECRNTAG
;
A
#
# COMPACT_ATOMS: atom_id res chain seq x y z
N MET A 1 43.48 -19.55 -39.01
CA MET A 1 42.18 -20.15 -38.62
C MET A 1 42.17 -20.37 -37.12
N ARG A 2 41.41 -19.57 -36.37
CA ARG A 2 41.04 -19.85 -34.97
C ARG A 2 39.56 -19.54 -34.85
N LEU A 3 38.78 -20.58 -34.61
CA LEU A 3 37.32 -20.56 -34.50
C LEU A 3 36.95 -19.90 -33.16
N PRO A 4 36.07 -18.88 -33.09
CA PRO A 4 35.58 -18.41 -31.81
C PRO A 4 34.46 -19.34 -31.35
N LEU A 5 34.59 -19.83 -30.12
CA LEU A 5 33.59 -20.62 -29.42
C LEU A 5 32.37 -19.72 -29.13
N ALA A 6 31.33 -19.85 -29.94
CA ALA A 6 30.06 -19.15 -29.71
C ALA A 6 29.34 -19.81 -28.53
N VAL A 7 29.38 -19.16 -27.36
CA VAL A 7 28.57 -19.55 -26.20
C VAL A 7 27.15 -19.04 -26.43
N LEU A 8 26.26 -19.94 -26.83
CA LEU A 8 24.81 -19.71 -26.83
C LEU A 8 24.32 -19.67 -25.38
N MET A 9 24.15 -18.48 -24.81
CA MET A 9 23.35 -18.31 -23.61
C MET A 9 21.88 -18.48 -23.98
N VAL A 10 21.28 -19.58 -23.56
CA VAL A 10 19.83 -19.79 -23.57
C VAL A 10 19.24 -18.87 -22.51
N SER A 11 18.62 -17.77 -22.93
CA SER A 11 17.82 -16.90 -22.10
C SER A 11 16.55 -17.64 -21.68
N SER A 12 16.56 -18.21 -20.48
CA SER A 12 15.35 -18.71 -19.82
C SER A 12 14.41 -17.53 -19.58
N LEU A 13 13.35 -17.42 -20.38
CA LEU A 13 12.24 -16.53 -20.11
C LEU A 13 11.63 -16.95 -18.75
N VAL A 14 11.86 -16.14 -17.74
CA VAL A 14 11.09 -16.21 -16.49
C VAL A 14 9.68 -15.78 -16.85
N SER A 15 8.77 -16.75 -17.04
CA SER A 15 7.34 -16.46 -17.11
C SER A 15 6.93 -15.90 -15.75
N ALA A 16 6.78 -14.59 -15.66
CA ALA A 16 6.14 -13.95 -14.52
C ALA A 16 4.69 -14.42 -14.50
N THR A 17 4.40 -15.43 -13.69
CA THR A 17 3.02 -15.79 -13.35
C THR A 17 2.45 -14.56 -12.66
N THR A 18 1.54 -13.85 -13.31
CA THR A 18 0.73 -12.84 -12.63
C THR A 18 -0.10 -13.60 -11.61
N ALA A 19 0.30 -13.53 -10.34
CA ALA A 19 -0.51 -14.04 -9.26
C ALA A 19 -1.85 -13.28 -9.31
N GLN A 20 -2.90 -13.94 -9.77
CA GLN A 20 -4.23 -13.33 -9.78
C GLN A 20 -4.71 -13.24 -8.33
N ALA A 21 -4.57 -12.07 -7.72
CA ALA A 21 -5.13 -11.79 -6.42
C ALA A 21 -6.66 -11.89 -6.50
N ILE A 22 -7.28 -12.54 -5.52
CA ILE A 22 -8.74 -12.57 -5.41
C ILE A 22 -9.19 -11.13 -5.10
N PRO A 23 -10.11 -10.54 -5.90
CA PRO A 23 -10.55 -9.17 -5.65
C PRO A 23 -11.15 -9.00 -4.26
N ASN A 24 -10.89 -7.85 -3.65
CA ASN A 24 -11.35 -7.42 -2.33
C ASN A 24 -10.96 -8.37 -1.19
N MET A 25 -9.82 -9.05 -1.31
CA MET A 25 -9.23 -9.83 -0.23
C MET A 25 -7.89 -9.22 0.17
N TRP A 26 -7.81 -8.82 1.44
CA TRP A 26 -6.55 -8.45 2.07
C TRP A 26 -5.61 -9.64 2.14
N THR A 27 -4.35 -9.37 1.86
CA THR A 27 -3.22 -10.26 2.09
C THR A 27 -2.09 -9.46 2.73
N SER A 28 -1.41 -10.03 3.71
CA SER A 28 -0.24 -9.43 4.33
C SER A 28 1.06 -10.17 3.98
N GLY A 29 2.17 -9.44 4.04
CA GLY A 29 3.51 -9.99 3.88
C GLY A 29 4.53 -9.14 4.63
N PHE A 30 5.66 -9.75 5.00
CA PHE A 30 6.76 -9.05 5.65
C PHE A 30 8.05 -9.25 4.87
N GLY A 31 8.74 -8.16 4.57
CA GLY A 31 10.01 -8.20 3.85
C GLY A 31 10.82 -6.93 4.06
N GLN A 32 12.15 -7.08 4.21
CA GLN A 32 13.09 -5.96 4.31
C GLN A 32 12.72 -4.92 5.41
N GLY A 33 12.10 -5.36 6.51
CA GLY A 33 11.69 -4.45 7.59
C GLY A 33 10.39 -3.71 7.34
N VAL A 34 9.58 -4.11 6.35
CA VAL A 34 8.27 -3.53 6.05
C VAL A 34 7.22 -4.62 6.09
N THR A 35 6.14 -4.39 6.83
CA THR A 35 4.91 -5.17 6.68
C THR A 35 4.02 -4.49 5.65
N GLU A 36 3.59 -5.24 4.64
CA GLU A 36 2.72 -4.77 3.57
C GLU A 36 1.35 -5.42 3.71
N TYR A 37 0.28 -4.62 3.61
CA TYR A 37 -1.10 -5.09 3.52
C TYR A 37 -1.67 -4.69 2.17
N LEU A 38 -1.99 -5.68 1.35
CA LEU A 38 -2.41 -5.49 -0.03
C LEU A 38 -3.85 -5.93 -0.23
N ILE A 39 -4.60 -5.16 -1.00
CA ILE A 39 -5.93 -5.53 -1.52
C ILE A 39 -6.06 -5.03 -2.95
N THR A 40 -6.60 -5.88 -3.83
CA THR A 40 -6.85 -5.54 -5.23
C THR A 40 -8.35 -5.47 -5.45
N ASN A 41 -8.87 -4.45 -6.13
CA ASN A 41 -10.29 -4.40 -6.48
C ASN A 41 -10.61 -5.14 -7.80
N SER A 42 -11.88 -5.16 -8.21
CA SER A 42 -12.31 -5.80 -9.46
C SER A 42 -11.81 -5.10 -10.74
N GLU A 43 -11.27 -3.89 -10.62
CA GLU A 43 -10.72 -3.09 -11.72
C GLU A 43 -9.18 -3.20 -11.78
N ASN A 44 -8.58 -4.09 -10.99
CA ASN A 44 -7.13 -4.30 -10.86
C ASN A 44 -6.36 -3.11 -10.28
N VAL A 45 -7.03 -2.23 -9.54
CA VAL A 45 -6.36 -1.23 -8.70
C VAL A 45 -5.90 -1.91 -7.42
N VAL A 46 -4.62 -1.75 -7.08
CA VAL A 46 -4.02 -2.30 -5.86
C VAL A 46 -3.84 -1.18 -4.85
N PHE A 47 -4.34 -1.40 -3.63
CA PHE A 47 -4.03 -0.60 -2.47
C PHE A 47 -3.01 -1.36 -1.61
N ASN A 48 -1.88 -0.74 -1.30
CA ASN A 48 -0.83 -1.32 -0.48
C ASN A 48 -0.49 -0.37 0.69
N LEU A 49 -0.93 -0.74 1.89
CA LEU A 49 -0.52 -0.10 3.14
C LEU A 49 0.85 -0.66 3.56
N ASN A 50 1.83 0.22 3.68
CA ASN A 50 3.21 -0.12 4.02
C ASN A 50 3.54 0.40 5.43
N CYS A 51 3.84 -0.54 6.33
CA CYS A 51 4.21 -0.25 7.71
C CYS A 51 5.69 -0.58 7.91
N THR A 52 6.54 0.44 7.77
CA THR A 52 7.99 0.32 7.93
C THR A 52 8.43 0.28 9.39
N MET A 53 9.40 -0.57 9.70
CA MET A 53 10.21 -0.53 10.93
C MET A 53 11.58 0.12 10.69
N ASN A 54 11.84 0.57 9.47
CA ASN A 54 13.07 1.25 9.10
C ASN A 54 12.87 2.76 9.25
N PRO A 55 13.49 3.41 10.26
CA PRO A 55 13.40 4.85 10.42
C PRO A 55 14.18 5.59 9.34
N ASP A 56 13.75 6.83 9.06
CA ASP A 56 14.52 7.80 8.29
C ASP A 56 15.68 8.41 9.11
N GLU A 57 16.38 9.37 8.51
CA GLU A 57 17.50 10.08 9.15
C GLU A 57 17.08 10.88 10.40
N GLN A 58 15.79 11.19 10.53
CA GLN A 58 15.18 11.89 11.67
C GLN A 58 14.59 10.91 12.70
N ASN A 59 14.87 9.61 12.57
CA ASN A 59 14.36 8.55 13.43
C ASN A 59 12.82 8.39 13.37
N THR A 60 12.21 8.72 12.23
CA THR A 60 10.75 8.60 12.01
C THR A 60 10.44 7.40 11.14
N LEU A 61 9.40 6.63 11.48
CA LEU A 61 8.88 5.59 10.61
C LEU A 61 7.94 6.22 9.59
N GLN A 62 8.44 6.39 8.35
CA GLN A 62 7.68 6.95 7.24
C GLN A 62 6.79 5.86 6.60
N HIS A 63 5.77 5.42 7.34
CA HIS A 63 4.71 4.57 6.80
C HIS A 63 4.02 5.27 5.62
N ASN A 64 3.51 4.50 4.66
CA ASN A 64 2.89 5.07 3.48
C ASN A 64 1.86 4.16 2.86
N VAL A 65 1.10 4.72 1.91
CA VAL A 65 0.20 3.97 1.04
C VAL A 65 0.70 4.09 -0.38
N LEU A 66 0.85 2.96 -1.06
CA LEU A 66 1.09 2.88 -2.49
C LEU A 66 -0.20 2.45 -3.19
N ILE A 67 -0.55 3.13 -4.28
CA ILE A 67 -1.67 2.73 -5.13
C ILE A 67 -1.12 2.39 -6.51
N ASP A 68 -1.35 1.16 -6.96
CA ASP A 68 -1.14 0.77 -8.36
C ASP A 68 -2.46 0.94 -9.11
N LEU A 69 -2.48 1.88 -10.05
CA LEU A 69 -3.61 2.11 -10.93
C LEU A 69 -3.68 1.03 -12.00
N SER A 70 -4.87 0.84 -12.57
CA SER A 70 -5.13 -0.15 -13.61
C SER A 70 -4.33 0.09 -14.90
N ASP A 71 -3.81 1.31 -15.10
CA ASP A 71 -2.95 1.67 -16.24
C ASP A 71 -1.46 1.39 -15.99
N GLY A 72 -1.11 0.83 -14.82
CA GLY A 72 0.25 0.53 -14.41
C GLY A 72 0.99 1.67 -13.72
N THR A 73 0.36 2.85 -13.58
CA THR A 73 0.93 3.97 -12.82
C THR A 73 0.90 3.65 -11.33
N ARG A 74 2.02 3.87 -10.64
CA ARG A 74 2.09 3.82 -9.17
C ARG A 74 2.11 5.24 -8.60
N VAL A 75 1.31 5.47 -7.57
CA VAL A 75 1.37 6.69 -6.75
C VAL A 75 1.71 6.35 -5.31
N ASP A 76 2.40 7.27 -4.62
CA ASP A 76 2.85 7.14 -3.23
C ASP A 76 2.27 8.28 -2.41
N SER A 77 1.68 7.98 -1.24
CA SER A 77 1.17 9.01 -0.33
C SER A 77 2.25 9.98 0.13
N ARG A 78 3.54 9.60 0.09
CA ARG A 78 4.68 10.45 0.44
C ARG A 78 5.05 11.48 -0.62
N ASP A 79 4.49 11.40 -1.82
CA ASP A 79 4.69 12.44 -2.84
C ASP A 79 3.85 13.68 -2.49
N ASP A 80 4.52 14.80 -2.21
CA ASP A 80 3.88 16.06 -1.81
C ASP A 80 3.04 16.71 -2.92
N LYS A 81 3.15 16.21 -4.15
CA LYS A 81 2.33 16.64 -5.30
C LYS A 81 1.13 15.74 -5.55
N THR A 82 0.99 14.65 -4.80
CA THR A 82 -0.07 13.67 -4.99
C THR A 82 -0.92 13.56 -3.72
N ALA A 83 -2.13 14.12 -3.77
CA ALA A 83 -3.08 13.99 -2.68
C ALA A 83 -3.80 12.65 -2.79
N ILE A 84 -3.55 11.73 -1.85
CA ILE A 84 -4.32 10.51 -1.68
C ILE A 84 -5.31 10.70 -0.54
N THR A 85 -6.59 10.45 -0.80
CA THR A 85 -7.65 10.47 0.22
C THR A 85 -8.40 9.15 0.21
N VAL A 86 -8.54 8.54 1.38
CA VAL A 86 -9.38 7.36 1.58
C VAL A 86 -10.72 7.81 2.15
N VAL A 87 -11.82 7.28 1.61
CA VAL A 87 -13.17 7.59 2.08
C VAL A 87 -13.84 6.31 2.55
N THR A 88 -14.27 6.27 3.81
CA THR A 88 -14.99 5.14 4.40
C THR A 88 -15.98 5.66 5.43
N ASP A 89 -17.13 5.01 5.56
CA ASP A 89 -18.22 5.42 6.47
C ASP A 89 -18.56 6.92 6.39
N ASP A 90 -18.65 7.46 5.16
CA ASP A 90 -18.89 8.87 4.84
C ASP A 90 -17.86 9.87 5.44
N GLN A 91 -16.72 9.38 5.90
CA GLN A 91 -15.60 10.18 6.40
C GLN A 91 -14.42 10.15 5.43
N GLN A 92 -13.73 11.28 5.32
CA GLN A 92 -12.54 11.42 4.48
C GLN A 92 -11.29 11.39 5.35
N PHE A 93 -10.29 10.65 4.89
CA PHE A 93 -8.98 10.49 5.51
C PHE A 93 -7.90 10.88 4.50
N PRO A 94 -7.52 12.17 4.43
CA PRO A 94 -6.38 12.61 3.63
C PRO A 94 -5.10 12.02 4.21
N LEU A 95 -4.30 11.39 3.36
CA LEU A 95 -3.03 10.80 3.79
C LEU A 95 -1.93 11.86 3.79
N PRO A 96 -1.20 12.04 4.91
CA PRO A 96 -0.09 12.98 4.96
C PRO A 96 1.09 12.51 4.09
N SER A 97 1.81 13.45 3.48
CA SER A 97 3.02 13.15 2.71
C SER A 97 4.26 12.87 3.55
N SER A 98 4.20 13.16 4.85
CA SER A 98 5.26 12.85 5.81
C SER A 98 4.67 12.69 7.20
N LEU A 99 5.32 11.81 7.97
CA LEU A 99 5.03 11.56 9.38
C LEU A 99 6.14 12.13 10.28
N GLY A 100 6.00 11.95 11.61
CA GLY A 100 6.97 12.45 12.60
C GLY A 100 6.64 13.84 13.16
N TRP A 101 5.40 14.28 12.97
CA TRP A 101 4.89 15.53 13.50
C TRP A 101 3.40 15.40 13.85
N ARG A 102 2.97 16.17 14.84
CA ARG A 102 1.69 15.96 15.55
C ARG A 102 0.47 15.77 14.64
N ASN A 103 0.23 16.62 13.65
CA ASN A 103 -1.02 16.48 12.87
C ASN A 103 -0.89 15.39 11.80
N GLY A 104 0.30 15.17 11.24
CA GLY A 104 0.55 14.07 10.32
C GLY A 104 0.32 12.72 11.01
N ASP A 105 0.93 12.52 12.18
CA ASP A 105 0.77 11.29 12.96
C ASP A 105 -0.68 11.09 13.43
N ASN A 106 -1.37 12.16 13.87
CA ASN A 106 -2.79 12.07 14.24
C ASN A 106 -3.69 11.69 13.05
N ALA A 107 -3.47 12.28 11.88
CA ALA A 107 -4.23 11.97 10.67
C ALA A 107 -3.99 10.52 10.23
N TRP A 108 -2.73 10.07 10.30
CA TRP A 108 -2.35 8.70 9.99
C TRP A 108 -3.00 7.68 10.93
N ILE A 109 -2.98 7.93 12.25
CA ILE A 109 -3.62 7.06 13.25
C ILE A 109 -5.13 6.96 13.01
N GLN A 110 -5.81 8.09 12.77
CA GLN A 110 -7.24 8.10 12.46
C GLN A 110 -7.56 7.29 11.20
N PHE A 111 -6.72 7.42 10.17
CA PHE A 111 -6.83 6.66 8.93
C PHE A 111 -6.70 5.14 9.15
N ILE A 112 -5.62 4.67 9.79
CA ILE A 112 -5.40 3.23 9.97
C ILE A 112 -6.47 2.61 10.90
N ASP A 113 -6.94 3.37 11.91
CA ASP A 113 -8.01 2.93 12.81
C ASP A 113 -9.32 2.75 12.02
N ALA A 114 -9.66 3.69 11.13
CA ALA A 114 -10.83 3.57 10.26
C ALA A 114 -10.69 2.42 9.24
N LEU A 115 -9.52 2.29 8.61
CA LEU A 115 -9.26 1.26 7.60
C LEU A 115 -9.40 -0.16 8.19
N GLY A 116 -8.89 -0.39 9.41
CA GLY A 116 -9.00 -1.69 10.09
C GLY A 116 -10.43 -2.15 10.35
N HIS A 117 -11.41 -1.24 10.29
CA HIS A 117 -12.83 -1.52 10.51
C HIS A 117 -13.70 -1.33 9.26
N ALA A 118 -13.13 -0.88 8.14
CA ALA A 118 -13.86 -0.52 6.94
C ALA A 118 -14.55 -1.74 6.30
N ALA A 119 -15.88 -1.67 6.15
CA ALA A 119 -16.64 -2.62 5.35
C ALA A 119 -16.55 -2.31 3.83
N THR A 120 -16.37 -1.03 3.51
CA THR A 120 -16.10 -0.50 2.18
C THR A 120 -15.19 0.71 2.30
N PHE A 121 -14.35 0.96 1.31
CA PHE A 121 -13.66 2.23 1.20
C PHE A 121 -13.38 2.58 -0.26
N ASP A 122 -13.38 3.87 -0.53
CA ASP A 122 -13.02 4.46 -1.81
C ASP A 122 -11.66 5.14 -1.71
N VAL A 123 -10.93 5.15 -2.82
CA VAL A 123 -9.64 5.83 -2.92
C VAL A 123 -9.72 6.91 -3.97
N TYR A 124 -9.28 8.10 -3.59
CA TYR A 124 -9.19 9.26 -4.44
C TYR A 124 -7.74 9.69 -4.58
N VAL A 125 -7.33 10.01 -5.80
CA VAL A 125 -6.04 10.61 -6.12
C VAL A 125 -6.29 11.94 -6.80
N ASN A 126 -5.83 13.03 -6.20
CA ASN A 126 -6.07 14.41 -6.65
C ASN A 126 -7.57 14.65 -6.93
N ASP A 127 -8.41 14.35 -5.94
CA ASP A 127 -9.88 14.48 -5.95
C ASP A 127 -10.62 13.62 -6.99
N LYS A 128 -9.91 12.79 -7.75
CA LYS A 128 -10.51 11.82 -8.67
C LYS A 128 -10.59 10.45 -8.01
N LYS A 129 -11.78 9.89 -7.95
CA LYS A 129 -11.97 8.50 -7.52
C LYS A 129 -11.23 7.56 -8.48
N VAL A 130 -10.31 6.76 -7.93
CA VAL A 130 -9.50 5.80 -8.70
C VAL A 130 -9.86 4.35 -8.40
N GLY A 131 -10.51 4.07 -7.27
CA GLY A 131 -10.93 2.71 -6.93
C GLY A 131 -11.97 2.66 -5.82
N SER A 132 -12.73 1.58 -5.80
CA SER A 132 -13.62 1.19 -4.70
C SER A 132 -13.25 -0.19 -4.22
N PHE A 133 -13.31 -0.43 -2.91
CA PHE A 133 -12.96 -1.69 -2.28
C PHE A 133 -14.08 -2.13 -1.33
N THR A 134 -14.37 -3.43 -1.32
CA THR A 134 -15.41 -4.04 -0.47
C THR A 134 -14.85 -5.29 0.21
N PRO A 135 -13.92 -5.14 1.16
CA PRO A 135 -13.27 -6.27 1.80
C PRO A 135 -14.25 -7.09 2.65
N GLY A 136 -14.01 -8.40 2.73
CA GLY A 136 -14.79 -9.25 3.62
C GLY A 136 -14.42 -9.02 5.09
N ILE A 137 -15.38 -8.70 5.96
CA ILE A 137 -15.18 -8.37 7.39
C ILE A 137 -14.26 -9.39 8.11
N LYS A 138 -14.42 -10.69 7.86
CA LYS A 138 -13.58 -11.73 8.48
C LYS A 138 -12.11 -11.65 8.04
N ASN A 139 -11.89 -11.31 6.77
CA ASN A 139 -10.55 -11.15 6.20
C ASN A 139 -9.94 -9.81 6.61
N THR A 140 -10.69 -8.72 6.62
CA THR A 140 -10.26 -7.44 7.22
C THR A 140 -9.80 -7.67 8.65
N LYS A 141 -10.63 -8.33 9.48
CA LYS A 141 -10.24 -8.66 10.85
C LYS A 141 -8.99 -9.55 10.92
N LYS A 142 -8.87 -10.57 10.06
CA LYS A 142 -7.71 -11.48 10.08
C LYS A 142 -6.41 -10.73 9.78
N GLU A 143 -6.42 -9.85 8.80
CA GLU A 143 -5.20 -9.20 8.29
C GLU A 143 -4.92 -7.87 9.01
N LEU A 144 -5.95 -7.13 9.44
CA LEU A 144 -5.83 -5.77 9.99
C LEU A 144 -6.27 -5.64 11.46
N ASP A 145 -6.40 -6.73 12.24
CA ASP A 145 -6.82 -6.67 13.66
C ASP A 145 -5.87 -5.81 14.52
N ASP A 146 -4.58 -5.81 14.17
CA ASP A 146 -3.54 -5.08 14.89
C ASP A 146 -2.61 -4.36 13.91
N LEU A 147 -2.86 -3.07 13.73
CA LEU A 147 -2.00 -2.15 12.96
C LEU A 147 -1.09 -1.32 13.86
N SER A 148 -0.73 -1.81 15.06
CA SER A 148 0.16 -1.10 15.98
C SER A 148 1.55 -0.83 15.43
N GLU A 149 2.08 -1.74 14.59
CA GLU A 149 3.34 -1.55 13.85
C GLU A 149 3.28 -0.42 12.81
N CYS A 150 2.07 0.01 12.43
CA CYS A 150 1.86 1.13 11.51
C CYS A 150 1.78 2.47 12.23
N ARG A 151 2.08 2.52 13.53
CA ARG A 151 2.06 3.75 14.32
C ARG A 151 3.49 4.20 14.60
N ASN A 152 3.75 5.48 14.37
CA ASN A 152 4.88 6.12 15.04
C ASN A 152 4.60 6.12 16.53
N THR A 153 5.49 5.52 17.33
CA THR A 153 5.52 5.81 18.77
C THR A 153 5.89 7.28 18.89
N ALA A 154 4.89 8.13 19.14
CA ALA A 154 5.13 9.53 19.45
C ALA A 154 6.23 9.61 20.52
N GLY A 155 7.22 10.46 20.29
CA GLY A 155 8.24 10.80 21.30
C GLY A 155 7.63 11.36 22.58
#